data_AF-A0A1D7YUA3-F1
#
_entry.id   AF-A0A1D7YUA3-F1
#
_cell.length_a   1.000
_cell.length_b   1.000
_cell.length_c   1.000
_cell.angle_alpha   90.00
_cell.angle_beta   90.00
_cell.angle_gamma   90.00
#
_symmetry.space_group_name_H-M   'P 1'
#
loop_
_entity.id
_entity.type
_entity.pdbx_description
1 polymer ?
#
loop_
_entity_poly.entity_id
_entity_poly.type
_entity_poly.pdbx_seq_one_letter_code
_entity_poly.pdbx_strand_id
1 'polypeptide(L)'
;MATIFFVSTKASAKIIKQYGKPIAYFATQKCWNTVPIRGTSVRMYIYPDFIIVSDNGKDYFLDKSFKDFKLYGSILIKIFEVKVSEIKTLQINITWKQDKMLREFFGVDD
;
A
#
# COMPACT_ATOMS: atom_id res chain seq x y z
N MET A 1 14.91 -14.94 -13.16
CA MET A 1 13.70 -15.50 -12.53
C MET A 1 12.51 -14.69 -12.99
N ALA A 2 11.52 -15.30 -13.65
CA ALA A 2 10.28 -14.64 -14.01
C ALA A 2 9.27 -14.84 -12.88
N THR A 3 9.04 -13.81 -12.08
CA THR A 3 7.98 -13.81 -11.07
C THR A 3 6.69 -13.39 -11.77
N ILE A 4 5.74 -14.31 -11.89
CA ILE A 4 4.43 -14.06 -12.49
C ILE A 4 3.65 -13.15 -11.52
N PHE A 5 3.53 -11.86 -11.86
CA PHE A 5 2.77 -10.89 -11.08
C PHE A 5 1.31 -10.93 -11.50
N PHE A 6 0.43 -11.41 -10.62
CA PHE A 6 -1.02 -11.27 -10.80
C PHE A 6 -1.40 -9.79 -10.60
N VAL A 7 -1.54 -9.07 -11.70
CA VAL A 7 -2.15 -7.74 -11.75
C VAL A 7 -3.66 -7.89 -11.54
N SER A 8 -4.09 -8.04 -10.29
CA SER A 8 -5.52 -7.90 -9.98
C SER A 8 -5.85 -6.42 -9.87
N THR A 9 -6.37 -5.85 -10.96
CA THR A 9 -7.00 -4.51 -10.97
C THR A 9 -8.32 -4.45 -10.20
N LYS A 10 -8.81 -5.61 -9.73
CA LYS A 10 -10.01 -5.74 -8.89
C LYS A 10 -9.65 -5.52 -7.42
N ALA A 11 -10.47 -4.73 -6.73
CA ALA A 11 -10.36 -4.52 -5.30
C ALA A 11 -10.30 -5.85 -4.52
N SER A 12 -9.45 -5.88 -3.49
CA SER A 12 -9.21 -7.07 -2.68
C SER A 12 -10.50 -7.59 -2.05
N ALA A 13 -10.91 -8.81 -2.41
CA ALA A 13 -12.13 -9.46 -1.88
C ALA A 13 -12.12 -9.58 -0.35
N LYS A 14 -10.94 -9.60 0.28
CA LYS A 14 -10.79 -9.60 1.74
C LYS A 14 -11.25 -8.27 2.35
N ILE A 15 -10.86 -7.15 1.74
CA ILE A 15 -11.25 -5.79 2.18
C ILE A 15 -12.75 -5.61 1.98
N ILE A 16 -13.28 -6.01 0.82
CA ILE A 16 -14.72 -5.90 0.52
C ILE A 16 -15.57 -6.67 1.53
N LYS A 17 -15.13 -7.87 1.96
CA LYS A 17 -15.84 -8.69 2.95
C LYS A 17 -15.71 -8.17 4.38
N GLN A 18 -14.55 -7.61 4.75
CA GLN A 18 -14.26 -7.16 6.11
C GLN A 18 -14.97 -5.83 6.46
N TYR A 19 -15.21 -4.97 5.47
CA TYR A 19 -15.82 -3.64 5.65
C TYR A 19 -17.22 -3.52 4.99
N GLY A 20 -17.96 -4.63 4.83
CA GLY A 20 -19.19 -4.69 4.02
C GLY A 20 -20.12 -3.46 4.06
N LYS A 21 -20.60 -3.04 2.88
CA LYS A 21 -21.51 -1.90 2.57
C LYS A 21 -21.37 -0.71 3.54
N PRO A 22 -20.21 -0.06 3.54
CA PRO A 22 -19.96 0.99 2.55
C PRO A 22 -18.63 0.66 1.85
N ILE A 23 -18.47 0.69 0.52
CA ILE A 23 -18.97 1.64 -0.45
C ILE A 23 -18.91 0.92 -1.82
N ALA A 24 -19.94 1.00 -2.65
CA ALA A 24 -19.87 0.58 -4.06
C ALA A 24 -18.66 1.20 -4.82
N TYR A 25 -18.14 2.30 -4.29
CA TYR A 25 -16.89 2.97 -4.62
C TYR A 25 -15.68 2.02 -4.67
N PHE A 26 -15.42 1.22 -3.62
CA PHE A 26 -14.23 0.35 -3.58
C PHE A 26 -14.24 -0.72 -4.69
N ALA A 27 -15.40 -1.28 -5.00
CA ALA A 27 -15.53 -2.35 -6.01
C ALA A 27 -15.25 -1.84 -7.43
N THR A 28 -15.46 -0.54 -7.67
CA THR A 28 -15.23 0.12 -8.96
C THR A 28 -13.85 0.77 -9.08
N GLN A 29 -13.15 0.94 -7.96
CA GLN A 29 -11.85 1.59 -7.94
C GLN A 29 -10.71 0.63 -8.29
N LYS A 30 -9.77 1.11 -9.10
CA LYS A 30 -8.51 0.43 -9.38
C LYS A 30 -7.70 0.34 -8.09
N CYS A 31 -7.43 -0.88 -7.65
CA CYS A 31 -6.60 -1.16 -6.48
C CYS A 31 -5.26 -1.74 -6.94
N TRP A 32 -4.16 -1.19 -6.41
CA TRP A 32 -2.82 -1.75 -6.63
C TRP A 32 -2.37 -2.47 -5.37
N ASN A 33 -2.27 -3.79 -5.47
CA ASN A 33 -1.86 -4.65 -4.36
C ASN A 33 -0.34 -4.83 -4.36
N THR A 34 0.26 -4.85 -3.19
CA THR A 34 1.66 -5.26 -3.03
C THR A 34 1.73 -6.70 -2.53
N VAL A 35 2.68 -7.46 -3.07
CA VAL A 35 3.02 -8.78 -2.53
C VAL A 35 3.95 -8.55 -1.35
N PRO A 36 3.65 -9.09 -0.16
CA PRO A 36 4.55 -8.99 0.99
C PRO A 36 5.91 -9.59 0.66
N ILE A 37 6.97 -9.01 1.21
CA ILE A 37 8.30 -9.61 1.17
C ILE A 37 8.23 -10.92 1.96
N ARG A 38 8.92 -11.96 1.47
CA ARG A 38 9.05 -13.25 2.17
C ARG A 38 9.49 -13.01 3.62
N GLY A 39 8.63 -13.36 4.59
CA GLY A 39 8.87 -13.17 6.03
C GLY A 39 8.19 -11.94 6.66
N THR A 40 7.50 -11.11 5.89
CA THR A 40 6.70 -9.99 6.41
C THR A 40 5.21 -10.24 6.17
N SER A 41 4.37 -9.95 7.17
CA SER A 41 2.91 -10.03 7.05
C SER A 41 2.27 -8.73 6.55
N VAL A 42 3.10 -7.75 6.14
CA VAL A 42 2.66 -6.41 5.77
C VAL A 42 2.19 -6.39 4.31
N ARG A 43 0.93 -6.02 4.09
CA ARG A 43 0.33 -5.87 2.75
C ARG A 43 -0.06 -4.42 2.56
N MET A 44 0.10 -3.90 1.35
CA MET A 44 -0.35 -2.56 1.00
C MET A 44 -1.31 -2.60 -0.18
N TYR A 45 -2.34 -1.78 -0.07
CA TYR A 45 -3.42 -1.61 -1.04
C TYR A 45 -3.55 -0.13 -1.36
N ILE A 46 -3.18 0.27 -2.58
CA ILE A 46 -3.20 1.68 -3.00
C ILE A 46 -4.50 1.93 -3.77
N TYR A 47 -5.30 2.87 -3.28
CA TYR A 47 -6.50 3.42 -3.95
C TYR A 47 -6.26 4.91 -4.29
N PRO A 48 -7.09 5.53 -5.15
CA PRO A 48 -6.91 6.92 -5.55
C PRO A 48 -6.97 7.94 -4.39
N ASP A 49 -7.73 7.64 -3.34
CA ASP A 49 -8.02 8.59 -2.26
C ASP A 49 -7.40 8.22 -0.92
N PHE A 50 -7.01 6.96 -0.74
CA PHE A 50 -6.40 6.44 0.48
C PHE A 50 -5.56 5.19 0.17
N ILE A 51 -4.67 4.85 1.08
CA ILE A 51 -3.86 3.64 1.06
C ILE A 51 -4.17 2.84 2.32
N ILE A 52 -4.27 1.52 2.18
CA ILE A 52 -4.44 0.61 3.32
C ILE A 52 -3.15 -0.17 3.49
N VAL A 53 -2.56 -0.08 4.68
CA VAL A 53 -1.44 -0.93 5.10
C VAL A 53 -1.97 -1.92 6.14
N SER A 54 -1.93 -3.20 5.82
CA SER A 54 -2.39 -4.30 6.68
C SER A 54 -1.17 -5.01 7.28
N ASP A 55 -1.05 -5.05 8.61
CA ASP A 55 -0.04 -5.84 9.32
C ASP A 55 -0.71 -6.80 10.31
N ASN A 56 -0.49 -8.11 10.13
CA ASN A 56 -1.04 -9.16 10.99
C ASN A 56 -2.55 -9.04 11.28
N GLY A 57 -3.33 -8.58 10.30
CA GLY A 57 -4.78 -8.39 10.41
C GLY A 57 -5.23 -7.06 11.02
N LYS A 58 -4.30 -6.16 11.36
CA LYS A 58 -4.60 -4.75 11.66
C LYS A 58 -4.40 -3.90 10.41
N ASP A 59 -5.43 -3.12 10.08
CA ASP A 59 -5.45 -2.28 8.90
C ASP A 59 -5.28 -0.81 9.30
N TYR A 60 -4.34 -0.13 8.67
CA TYR A 60 -4.02 1.28 8.84
C TYR A 60 -4.38 2.04 7.57
N PHE A 61 -5.16 3.10 7.71
CA PHE A 61 -5.62 3.93 6.59
C PHE A 61 -4.77 5.19 6.52
N LEU A 62 -4.16 5.41 5.36
CA LEU A 62 -3.36 6.60 5.07
C LEU A 62 -4.10 7.40 4.01
N ASP A 63 -4.49 8.62 4.34
CA ASP A 63 -5.01 9.57 3.35
C ASP A 63 -3.87 10.43 2.78
N LYS A 64 -4.19 11.33 1.86
CA LYS A 64 -3.22 12.25 1.24
C LYS A 64 -2.58 13.23 2.21
N SER A 65 -3.18 13.46 3.38
CA SER A 65 -2.69 14.37 4.41
C SER A 65 -1.70 13.70 5.38
N PHE A 66 -1.55 12.38 5.32
CA PHE A 66 -0.62 11.62 6.14
C PHE A 66 0.84 12.02 5.84
N LYS A 67 1.60 12.39 6.87
CA LYS A 67 2.99 12.90 6.73
C LYS A 67 4.05 12.01 7.37
N ASP A 68 3.66 11.06 8.20
CA ASP A 68 4.58 10.21 8.97
C ASP A 68 5.05 9.00 8.15
N PHE A 69 5.59 9.27 6.96
CA PHE A 69 6.15 8.27 6.07
C PHE A 69 7.52 8.68 5.52
N LYS A 70 8.27 7.70 5.02
CA LYS A 70 9.50 7.92 4.25
C LYS A 70 9.53 7.00 3.04
N LEU A 71 10.01 7.53 1.93
CA LEU A 71 10.33 6.78 0.72
C LEU A 71 11.83 6.84 0.53
N TYR A 72 12.51 5.70 0.58
CA TYR A 72 13.97 5.64 0.42
C TYR A 72 14.40 4.32 -0.23
N GLY A 73 15.69 4.22 -0.53
CA GLY A 73 16.27 3.03 -1.15
C GLY A 73 16.85 3.30 -2.54
N SER A 74 17.44 2.25 -3.12
CA SER A 74 18.21 2.32 -4.35
C SER A 74 17.38 1.95 -5.57
N ILE A 75 18.02 1.93 -6.74
CA ILE A 75 17.42 1.43 -7.99
C ILE A 75 16.92 -0.02 -7.85
N LEU A 76 17.59 -0.85 -7.04
CA LEU A 76 17.26 -2.27 -6.93
C LEU A 76 16.19 -2.56 -5.86
N ILE A 77 16.16 -1.77 -4.78
CA ILE A 77 15.24 -1.97 -3.66
C ILE A 77 14.77 -0.60 -3.18
N LYS A 78 13.47 -0.33 -3.37
CA LYS A 78 12.79 0.85 -2.81
C LYS A 78 11.96 0.42 -1.60
N ILE A 79 11.94 1.24 -0.57
CA ILE A 79 11.30 0.99 0.72
C ILE A 79 10.35 2.14 1.02
N PHE A 80 9.10 1.79 1.29
CA PHE A 80 8.10 2.66 1.90
C PHE A 80 8.04 2.34 3.39
N GLU A 81 8.42 3.32 4.20
CA GLU A 81 8.35 3.26 5.65
C GLU A 81 7.18 4.11 6.15
N VAL A 82 6.34 3.53 7.01
CA VAL A 82 5.17 4.19 7.59
C VAL A 82 5.25 4.07 9.10
N LYS A 83 5.23 5.20 9.80
CA LYS A 83 5.14 5.22 11.24
C LYS A 83 3.66 5.23 11.65
N VAL A 84 3.17 4.08 12.09
CA VAL A 84 1.75 3.89 12.45
C VAL A 84 1.46 4.15 13.93
N SER A 85 2.50 4.24 14.77
CA SER A 85 2.43 4.73 16.14
C SER A 85 3.81 5.18 16.62
N GLU A 86 3.91 5.77 17.82
CA GLU A 86 5.19 6.18 18.40
C GLU A 86 6.22 5.05 18.49
N ILE A 87 5.75 3.82 18.69
CA ILE A 87 6.58 2.62 18.91
C ILE A 87 6.62 1.68 17.70
N LYS A 88 5.84 1.95 16.64
CA LYS A 88 5.67 1.01 15.53
C LYS A 88 5.85 1.66 14.17
N THR A 89 6.81 1.12 13.45
CA THR A 89 7.14 1.46 12.07
C THR A 89 6.98 0.23 11.20
N LEU A 90 6.31 0.40 10.06
CA LEU A 90 6.12 -0.64 9.05
C LEU A 90 6.99 -0.32 7.85
N GLN A 91 7.75 -1.30 7.36
CA GLN A 91 8.57 -1.17 6.16
C GLN A 91 8.08 -2.11 5.08
N ILE A 92 7.91 -1.58 3.87
CA ILE A 92 7.31 -2.27 2.74
C ILE A 92 8.24 -2.09 1.55
N ASN A 93 8.74 -3.19 0.98
CA ASN A 93 9.45 -3.09 -0.29
C ASN A 93 8.44 -2.77 -1.38
N ILE A 94 8.75 -1.73 -2.13
CA ILE A 94 7.93 -1.23 -3.21
C ILE A 94 8.72 -1.30 -4.51
N THR A 95 8.00 -1.41 -5.61
CA THR A 95 8.57 -1.28 -6.96
C THR A 95 8.72 0.18 -7.34
N TRP A 96 9.51 0.47 -8.38
CA TRP A 96 9.59 1.80 -8.98
C TRP A 96 8.22 2.40 -9.35
N LYS A 97 7.32 1.57 -9.86
CA LYS A 97 5.97 2.01 -10.21
C LYS A 97 5.16 2.43 -8.97
N GLN A 98 5.29 1.68 -7.88
CA GLN A 98 4.63 1.99 -6.61
C GLN A 98 5.25 3.20 -5.94
N ASP A 99 6.58 3.38 -6.00
CA ASP A 99 7.26 4.58 -5.52
C ASP A 99 6.70 5.83 -6.20
N LYS A 100 6.59 5.80 -7.53
CA LYS A 100 5.98 6.89 -8.30
C LYS A 100 4.52 7.14 -7.89
N MET A 101 3.73 6.09 -7.72
CA MET A 101 2.34 6.21 -7.29
C MET A 101 2.20 6.79 -5.89
N LEU A 102 3.07 6.41 -4.95
CA LEU A 102 3.07 6.94 -3.58
C LEU A 102 3.49 8.41 -3.57
N ARG A 103 4.50 8.78 -4.37
CA ARG A 103 4.91 10.17 -4.57
C ARG A 103 3.78 11.02 -5.14
N GLU A 104 3.14 10.57 -6.21
CA GLU A 104 1.96 11.23 -6.79
C GLU A 104 0.80 11.33 -5.77
N PHE A 105 0.57 10.27 -4.99
CA PHE A 105 -0.50 10.21 -4.00
C PHE A 105 -0.30 11.22 -2.85
N PHE A 106 0.91 11.28 -2.29
CA PHE A 106 1.25 12.18 -1.18
C PHE A 106 1.70 13.58 -1.65
N GLY A 107 1.75 13.83 -2.96
CA GLY A 107 2.21 15.11 -3.52
C GLY A 107 3.68 15.42 -3.23
N VAL A 108 4.52 14.39 -3.21
CA VAL A 108 5.96 14.51 -2.98
C VAL A 108 6.69 14.32 -4.31
N ASP A 109 6.81 15.40 -5.07
CA ASP A 109 7.67 15.46 -6.25
C ASP A 109 9.16 15.52 -5.82
N ASP A 110 10.04 14.96 -6.65
CA ASP A 110 11.51 15.05 -6.49
C ASP A 110 12.03 16.48 -6.72
#